data_AF-A0A9E3APN8-F1
#
_entry.id   AF-A0A9E3APN8-F1
#
_cell.length_a   1.000
_cell.length_b   1.000
_cell.length_c   1.000
_cell.angle_alpha   90.00
_cell.angle_beta   90.00
_cell.angle_gamma   90.00
#
_symmetry.space_group_name_H-M   'P 1'
#
loop_
_entity.id
_entity.type
_entity.pdbx_description
1 polymer ?
#
loop_
_entity_poly.entity_id
_entity_poly.type
_entity_poly.pdbx_seq_one_letter_code
_entity_poly.pdbx_strand_id
1 'polypeptide(L)'
;EVVFGKLYQLGYVVGDLDAAMARLRQRLGICHFQVQVRDRPDAPTVRSAKAYVGPTMLEFLEPRAGVASPMYTDFLDQDPATPRLQHLGYMVASREEFAAIAEWMKSHVLRWLTPQSSRVFFWRPTLTHAPSLVIIASTSIYCLAGKTGTPRRRLTSDESEVGAPAASARRWSTG
;
A
#
# COMPACT_ATOMS: atom_id res chain seq x y z
N GLU A 1 22.51 -10.82 8.03
CA GLU A 1 21.24 -11.37 7.50
C GLU A 1 20.53 -10.27 6.72
N VAL A 2 19.92 -10.59 5.57
CA VAL A 2 19.29 -9.58 4.71
C VAL A 2 17.91 -9.23 5.27
N VAL A 3 17.70 -7.97 5.66
CA VAL A 3 16.45 -7.45 6.26
C VAL A 3 15.20 -7.87 5.47
N PHE A 4 15.30 -7.97 4.14
CA PHE A 4 14.19 -8.34 3.25
C PHE A 4 13.76 -9.81 3.33
N GLY A 5 14.59 -10.70 3.87
CA GLY A 5 14.26 -12.13 4.03
C GLY A 5 13.22 -12.40 5.12
N LYS A 6 12.86 -11.39 5.94
CA LYS A 6 11.93 -11.50 7.06
C LYS A 6 10.58 -10.84 6.81
N LEU A 7 10.23 -10.58 5.55
CA LEU A 7 8.96 -9.97 5.19
C LEU A 7 7.81 -10.89 5.64
N TYR A 8 7.00 -10.38 6.56
CA TYR A 8 5.90 -11.10 7.15
C TYR A 8 4.55 -10.50 6.78
N GLN A 9 4.47 -9.18 6.66
CA GLN A 9 3.20 -8.49 6.48
C GLN A 9 3.25 -7.46 5.36
N LEU A 10 2.19 -7.42 4.55
CA LEU A 10 1.88 -6.34 3.63
C LEU A 10 0.61 -5.64 4.12
N GLY A 11 0.73 -4.38 4.50
CA GLY A 11 -0.39 -3.56 4.96
C GLY A 11 -0.90 -2.67 3.84
N TYR A 12 -2.22 -2.68 3.62
CA TYR A 12 -2.90 -1.89 2.60
C TYR A 12 -3.98 -1.01 3.23
N VAL A 13 -4.27 0.11 2.58
CA VAL A 13 -5.48 0.91 2.82
C VAL A 13 -6.47 0.71 1.68
N VAL A 14 -7.76 0.72 2.02
CA VAL A 14 -8.90 0.59 1.10
C VAL A 14 -10.00 1.56 1.52
N GLY A 15 -10.75 2.09 0.56
CA GLY A 15 -11.91 2.95 0.83
C GLY A 15 -13.18 2.16 1.17
N ASP A 16 -13.27 0.91 0.68
CA ASP A 16 -14.36 -0.03 0.96
C ASP A 16 -13.76 -1.43 1.20
N LEU A 17 -13.81 -1.88 2.45
CA LEU A 17 -13.23 -3.16 2.86
C LEU A 17 -13.95 -4.37 2.25
N ASP A 18 -15.26 -4.30 2.10
CA ASP A 18 -16.06 -5.44 1.64
C ASP A 18 -15.85 -5.66 0.14
N ALA A 19 -15.87 -4.57 -0.63
CA ALA A 19 -15.57 -4.61 -2.06
C ALA A 19 -14.13 -5.06 -2.34
N ALA A 20 -13.16 -4.58 -1.54
CA ALA A 20 -11.77 -5.03 -1.64
C ALA A 20 -11.64 -6.53 -1.33
N MET A 21 -12.24 -7.00 -0.23
CA MET A 21 -12.25 -8.43 0.12
C MET A 21 -12.85 -9.27 -1.01
N ALA A 22 -14.02 -8.89 -1.55
CA ALA A 22 -14.67 -9.60 -2.65
C ALA A 22 -13.75 -9.75 -3.87
N ARG A 23 -13.08 -8.68 -4.29
CA ARG A 23 -12.10 -8.72 -5.39
C ARG A 23 -10.91 -9.62 -5.09
N LEU A 24 -10.42 -9.59 -3.86
CA LEU A 24 -9.29 -10.44 -3.44
C LEU A 24 -9.67 -11.92 -3.39
N ARG A 25 -10.91 -12.26 -3.00
CA ARG A 25 -11.43 -13.64 -3.12
C ARG A 25 -11.35 -14.11 -4.57
N GLN A 26 -11.83 -13.29 -5.50
CA GLN A 26 -11.86 -13.62 -6.93
C GLN A 26 -10.45 -13.72 -7.54
N ARG A 27 -9.55 -12.80 -7.21
CA ARG A 27 -8.22 -12.71 -7.84
C ARG A 27 -7.18 -13.65 -7.24
N LEU A 28 -7.19 -13.81 -5.92
CA LEU A 28 -6.15 -14.52 -5.18
C LEU A 28 -6.67 -15.82 -4.54
N GLY A 29 -7.96 -16.13 -4.66
CA GLY A 29 -8.54 -17.32 -4.04
C GLY A 29 -8.58 -17.26 -2.50
N ILE A 30 -8.56 -16.07 -1.90
CA ILE A 30 -8.59 -15.94 -0.43
C ILE A 30 -9.98 -16.32 0.08
N CYS A 31 -10.09 -17.46 0.75
CA CYS A 31 -11.37 -17.94 1.28
C CYS A 31 -11.72 -17.33 2.65
N HIS A 32 -10.71 -17.00 3.46
CA HIS A 32 -10.91 -16.59 4.85
C HIS A 32 -10.26 -15.24 5.15
N PHE A 33 -11.04 -14.36 5.76
CA PHE A 33 -10.57 -13.10 6.34
C PHE A 33 -10.95 -13.06 7.81
N GLN A 34 -9.99 -12.71 8.66
CA GLN A 34 -10.28 -12.29 10.02
C GLN A 34 -10.59 -10.80 10.00
N VAL A 35 -11.84 -10.44 10.27
CA VAL A 35 -12.30 -9.05 10.31
C VAL A 35 -12.37 -8.55 11.74
N GLN A 36 -11.86 -7.34 11.98
CA GLN A 36 -11.96 -6.63 13.24
C GLN A 36 -12.65 -5.28 13.00
N VAL A 37 -13.69 -5.00 13.78
CA VAL A 37 -14.38 -3.70 13.80
C VAL A 37 -13.87 -2.89 14.99
N ARG A 38 -13.72 -1.58 14.82
CA ARG A 38 -13.26 -0.64 15.85
C ARG A 38 -14.37 0.38 16.12
N ASP A 39 -15.07 0.20 17.24
CA ASP A 39 -16.21 1.03 17.62
C ASP A 39 -15.80 2.39 18.23
N ARG A 40 -14.51 2.55 18.54
CA ARG A 40 -14.01 3.81 19.11
C ARG A 40 -14.05 4.93 18.05
N PRO A 41 -14.66 6.09 18.35
CA PRO A 41 -14.80 7.18 17.38
C PRO A 41 -13.47 7.87 17.05
N ASP A 42 -12.49 7.80 17.96
CA ASP A 42 -11.13 8.33 17.78
C ASP A 42 -10.19 7.36 17.04
N ALA A 43 -10.64 6.14 16.73
CA ALA A 43 -9.81 5.19 16.00
C ALA A 43 -9.60 5.66 14.55
N PRO A 44 -8.35 5.70 14.04
CA PRO A 44 -8.06 6.15 12.67
C PRO A 44 -8.60 5.21 11.59
N THR A 45 -9.04 4.01 11.97
CA THR A 45 -9.62 3.01 11.07
C THR A 45 -10.93 2.49 11.67
N VAL A 46 -11.92 2.27 10.82
CA VAL A 46 -13.23 1.73 11.23
C VAL A 46 -13.18 0.22 11.30
N ARG A 47 -12.56 -0.41 10.30
CA ARG A 47 -12.43 -1.86 10.18
C ARG A 47 -11.03 -2.24 9.69
N SER A 48 -10.66 -3.49 9.94
CA SER A 48 -9.54 -4.12 9.26
C SER A 48 -9.82 -5.58 8.96
N ALA A 49 -9.31 -6.06 7.83
CA ALA A 49 -9.34 -7.47 7.47
C ALA A 49 -7.91 -8.01 7.38
N LYS A 50 -7.70 -9.23 7.85
CA LYS A 50 -6.42 -9.94 7.76
C LYS A 50 -6.62 -11.28 7.07
N ALA A 51 -5.72 -11.61 6.17
CA ALA A 51 -5.68 -12.92 5.51
C ALA A 51 -4.23 -13.36 5.32
N TYR A 52 -4.01 -14.65 5.11
CA TYR A 52 -2.70 -15.20 4.78
C TYR A 52 -2.67 -15.70 3.34
N VAL A 53 -1.57 -15.41 2.65
CA VAL A 53 -1.22 -16.01 1.36
C VAL A 53 0.16 -16.64 1.54
N GLY A 54 0.20 -17.96 1.72
CA GLY A 54 1.40 -18.66 2.15
C GLY A 54 1.88 -18.13 3.52
N PRO A 55 3.18 -17.80 3.69
CA PRO A 55 3.72 -17.29 4.96
C PRO A 55 3.47 -15.78 5.18
N THR A 56 2.88 -15.08 4.21
CA THR A 56 2.71 -13.62 4.26
C THR A 56 1.31 -13.24 4.69
N MET A 57 1.21 -12.40 5.73
CA MET A 57 -0.03 -11.79 6.18
C MET A 57 -0.35 -10.55 5.33
N LEU A 58 -1.53 -10.52 4.74
CA LEU A 58 -2.11 -9.32 4.15
C LEU A 58 -3.02 -8.66 5.18
N GLU A 59 -2.78 -7.38 5.47
CA GLU A 59 -3.66 -6.54 6.30
C GLU A 59 -4.29 -5.45 5.43
N PHE A 60 -5.61 -5.28 5.54
CA PHE A 60 -6.37 -4.25 4.85
C PHE A 60 -7.04 -3.36 5.90
N LEU A 61 -6.85 -2.06 5.78
CA LEU A 61 -7.34 -1.05 6.71
C LEU A 61 -8.34 -0.15 5.99
N GLU A 62 -9.52 0.03 6.59
CA GLU A 62 -10.52 0.99 6.12
C GLU A 62 -10.45 2.25 6.99
N PRO A 63 -9.91 3.37 6.46
CA PRO A 63 -9.72 4.60 7.23
C PRO A 63 -11.06 5.22 7.65
N ARG A 64 -11.08 5.83 8.83
CA ARG A 64 -12.25 6.59 9.29
C ARG A 64 -12.21 8.00 8.69
N ALA A 65 -13.22 8.34 7.90
CA ALA A 65 -13.35 9.68 7.31
C ALA A 65 -13.30 10.78 8.39
N GLY A 66 -12.51 11.83 8.14
CA GLY A 66 -12.33 12.96 9.06
C GLY A 66 -11.48 12.68 10.31
N VAL A 67 -11.07 11.43 10.55
CA VAL A 67 -10.26 11.03 11.73
C VAL A 67 -8.89 10.48 11.31
N ALA A 68 -8.85 9.71 10.23
CA ALA A 68 -7.62 9.16 9.71
C ALA A 68 -6.66 10.26 9.25
N SER A 69 -5.36 10.09 9.55
CA SER A 69 -4.34 11.02 9.07
C SER A 69 -4.08 10.86 7.56
N PRO A 70 -3.50 11.88 6.89
CA PRO A 70 -3.22 11.87 5.45
C PRO A 70 -2.48 10.63 4.94
N MET A 71 -1.60 10.04 5.77
CA MET A 71 -0.89 8.79 5.42
C MET A 71 -1.81 7.59 5.11
N TYR A 72 -3.07 7.63 5.55
CA TYR A 72 -4.08 6.60 5.25
C TYR A 72 -4.98 6.97 4.07
N THR A 73 -5.14 8.27 3.79
CA THR A 73 -6.19 8.78 2.89
C THR A 73 -5.67 9.35 1.58
N ASP A 74 -4.46 9.92 1.55
CA ASP A 74 -3.92 10.62 0.37
C ASP A 74 -3.74 9.71 -0.85
N PHE A 75 -3.67 8.40 -0.62
CA PHE A 75 -3.46 7.37 -1.65
C PHE A 75 -4.73 6.61 -2.01
N LEU A 76 -5.87 6.94 -1.39
CA LEU A 76 -7.14 6.35 -1.79
C LEU A 76 -7.57 6.96 -3.13
N ASP A 77 -7.59 6.12 -4.15
CA ASP A 77 -8.08 6.48 -5.48
C ASP A 77 -9.60 6.74 -5.48
N GLN A 78 -10.10 7.16 -6.64
CA GLN A 78 -11.54 7.18 -6.92
C GLN A 78 -12.20 5.79 -6.82
N ASP A 79 -11.44 4.70 -6.99
CA ASP A 79 -11.96 3.34 -6.81
C ASP A 79 -11.71 2.85 -5.37
N PRO A 80 -12.74 2.91 -4.50
CA PRO A 80 -12.59 2.60 -3.08
C PRO A 80 -12.20 1.13 -2.82
N ALA A 81 -12.43 0.25 -3.78
CA ALA A 81 -12.16 -1.17 -3.65
C ALA A 81 -10.74 -1.57 -4.09
N THR A 82 -9.91 -0.62 -4.52
CA THR A 82 -8.52 -0.89 -4.92
C THR A 82 -7.57 -0.75 -3.73
N PRO A 83 -6.88 -1.84 -3.29
CA PRO A 83 -5.90 -1.76 -2.22
C PRO A 83 -4.66 -0.96 -2.59
N ARG A 84 -4.16 -0.18 -1.62
CA ARG A 84 -2.99 0.69 -1.76
C ARG A 84 -1.98 0.38 -0.67
N LEU A 85 -0.76 -0.03 -1.05
CA LEU A 85 0.26 -0.53 -0.13
C LEU A 85 0.76 0.55 0.84
N GLN A 86 0.37 0.47 2.11
CA GLN A 86 0.70 1.45 3.13
C GLN A 86 2.01 1.13 3.86
N HIS A 87 2.19 -0.12 4.28
CA HIS A 87 3.37 -0.54 5.03
C HIS A 87 3.84 -1.95 4.73
N LEU A 88 5.10 -2.19 5.09
CA LEU A 88 5.73 -3.50 5.13
C LEU A 88 6.01 -3.87 6.60
N GLY A 89 5.69 -5.09 7.00
CA GLY A 89 6.00 -5.63 8.30
C GLY A 89 7.05 -6.73 8.22
N TYR A 90 8.10 -6.64 9.02
CA TYR A 90 9.19 -7.61 9.11
C TYR A 90 9.25 -8.22 10.49
N MET A 91 9.37 -9.54 10.59
CA MET A 91 9.59 -10.19 11.88
C MET A 91 11.03 -9.99 12.35
N VAL A 92 11.20 -9.72 13.63
CA VAL A 92 12.49 -9.68 14.32
C VAL A 92 12.44 -10.53 15.58
N ALA A 93 13.56 -11.19 15.86
CA ALA A 93 13.71 -12.10 16.98
C ALA A 93 13.81 -11.36 18.32
N SER A 94 14.37 -10.14 18.32
CA SER A 94 14.58 -9.39 19.55
C SER A 94 14.49 -7.87 19.39
N ARG A 95 14.49 -7.16 20.52
CA ARG A 95 14.49 -5.69 20.56
C ARG A 95 15.85 -5.12 20.13
N GLU A 96 16.93 -5.82 20.42
CA GLU A 96 18.30 -5.48 20.01
C GLU A 96 18.41 -5.58 18.49
N GLU A 97 17.86 -6.64 17.90
CA GLU A 97 17.77 -6.77 16.44
C GLU A 97 16.95 -5.63 15.83
N PHE A 98 15.78 -5.32 16.41
CA PHE A 98 15.00 -4.15 15.98
C PHE A 98 15.82 -2.87 16.01
N ALA A 99 16.52 -2.59 17.12
CA ALA A 99 17.30 -1.37 17.27
C ALA A 99 18.41 -1.28 16.21
N ALA A 100 19.11 -2.39 15.95
CA ALA A 100 20.14 -2.46 14.91
C ALA A 100 19.55 -2.21 13.50
N ILE A 101 18.41 -2.82 13.18
CA ILE A 101 17.73 -2.63 11.89
C ILE A 101 17.20 -1.20 11.76
N ALA A 102 16.59 -0.65 12.81
CA ALA A 102 16.07 0.71 12.82
C ALA A 102 17.18 1.73 12.59
N GLU A 103 18.33 1.55 13.25
CA GLU A 103 19.49 2.42 13.06
C GLU A 103 20.10 2.28 11.66
N TRP A 104 20.21 1.06 11.16
CA TRP A 104 20.62 0.82 9.78
C TRP A 104 19.67 1.48 8.77
N MET A 105 18.35 1.33 8.95
CA MET A 105 17.34 1.96 8.09
C MET A 105 17.44 3.48 8.12
N LYS A 106 17.57 4.09 9.31
CA LYS A 106 17.76 5.54 9.44
C LYS A 106 18.99 6.01 8.67
N SER A 107 20.11 5.33 8.89
CA SER A 107 21.39 5.71 8.32
C SER A 107 21.51 5.42 6.82
N HIS A 108 20.83 4.41 6.27
CA HIS A 108 21.04 3.94 4.89
C HIS A 108 19.85 4.13 3.94
N VAL A 109 18.63 4.07 4.45
CA VAL A 109 17.39 4.08 3.63
C VAL A 109 16.64 5.38 3.82
N LEU A 110 16.27 5.71 5.06
CA LEU A 110 15.46 6.88 5.36
C LEU A 110 16.16 8.19 5.04
N ARG A 111 17.50 8.23 5.04
CA ARG A 111 18.26 9.40 4.58
C ARG A 111 17.94 9.81 3.13
N TRP A 112 17.45 8.88 2.31
CA TRP A 112 17.04 9.11 0.93
C TRP A 112 15.55 9.36 0.76
N LEU A 113 14.77 9.21 1.84
CA LEU A 113 13.33 9.44 1.85
C LEU A 113 13.03 10.79 2.51
N THR A 114 11.96 11.46 2.11
CA THR A 114 11.60 12.77 2.66
C THR A 114 11.21 12.65 4.15
N PRO A 115 11.71 13.52 5.05
CA PRO A 115 11.55 13.38 6.50
C PRO A 115 10.09 13.32 6.99
N GLN A 116 9.15 13.89 6.23
CA GLN A 116 7.74 14.01 6.62
C GLN A 116 6.93 12.70 6.46
N SER A 117 7.51 11.69 5.82
CA SER A 117 6.71 10.72 5.05
C SER A 117 6.99 9.26 5.43
N SER A 118 8.02 9.00 6.24
CA SER A 118 8.49 7.66 6.58
C SER A 118 8.69 7.49 8.08
N ARG A 119 8.15 6.39 8.63
CA ARG A 119 8.25 6.06 10.06
C ARG A 119 8.58 4.58 10.25
N VAL A 120 9.43 4.30 11.23
CA VAL A 120 9.75 2.93 11.67
C VAL A 120 9.12 2.73 13.04
N PHE A 121 8.26 1.73 13.14
CA PHE A 121 7.57 1.38 14.38
C PHE A 121 8.00 0.02 14.87
N PHE A 122 8.23 -0.09 16.18
CA PHE A 122 8.31 -1.36 16.86
C PHE A 122 6.92 -1.70 17.41
N TRP A 123 6.41 -2.87 17.05
CA TRP A 123 5.18 -3.38 17.62
C TRP A 123 5.41 -4.79 18.17
N ARG A 124 5.01 -5.00 19.42
CA ARG A 124 5.00 -6.31 20.06
C ARG A 124 3.54 -6.68 20.34
N PRO A 125 3.01 -7.81 19.82
CA PRO A 125 1.72 -8.31 20.27
C PRO A 125 1.76 -8.50 21.79
N THR A 126 0.62 -8.31 22.48
CA THR A 126 0.49 -8.50 23.94
C THR A 126 0.75 -9.94 24.42
N LEU A 127 0.95 -10.89 23.49
CA LEU A 127 1.36 -12.25 23.80
C LEU A 127 2.87 -12.27 24.11
N THR A 128 3.21 -12.62 25.34
CA THR A 128 4.54 -12.55 25.96
C THR A 128 5.65 -13.31 25.22
N HIS A 129 5.31 -14.19 24.27
CA HIS A 129 6.23 -15.09 23.56
C HIS A 129 6.17 -14.96 22.02
N ALA A 130 5.40 -14.02 21.48
CA ALA A 130 5.33 -13.83 20.02
C ALA A 130 6.56 -13.07 19.49
N PRO A 131 7.08 -13.42 18.30
CA PRO A 131 8.13 -12.64 17.63
C PRO A 131 7.67 -11.19 17.46
N SER A 132 8.62 -10.27 17.53
CA SER A 132 8.32 -8.84 17.45
C SER A 132 8.19 -8.42 15.97
N LEU A 133 7.37 -7.42 15.69
CA LEU A 133 7.13 -6.91 14.34
C LEU A 133 7.73 -5.52 14.17
N VAL A 134 8.47 -5.34 13.09
CA VAL A 134 8.97 -4.05 12.62
C VAL A 134 8.10 -3.59 11.48
N ILE A 135 7.43 -2.46 11.66
CA ILE A 135 6.61 -1.88 10.59
C ILE A 135 7.38 -0.72 9.97
N ILE A 136 7.62 -0.82 8.67
CA ILE A 136 8.06 0.28 7.83
C ILE A 136 6.82 0.86 7.16
N ALA A 137 6.34 1.98 7.68
CA ALA A 137 5.30 2.76 7.03
C ALA A 137 5.99 3.88 6.25
N SER A 138 5.86 3.86 4.93
CA SER A 138 6.41 4.94 4.11
C SER A 138 5.45 5.29 2.99
N THR A 139 4.99 6.53 3.03
CA THR A 139 4.32 7.18 1.90
C THR A 139 5.25 7.35 0.69
N SER A 140 6.57 7.13 0.85
CA SER A 140 7.56 7.19 -0.24
C SER A 140 7.77 5.86 -0.98
N ILE A 141 7.24 4.71 -0.51
CA ILE A 141 7.24 3.47 -1.34
C ILE A 141 6.51 3.73 -2.68
N TYR A 142 5.52 4.62 -2.66
CA TYR A 142 4.80 5.09 -3.85
C TYR A 142 5.66 5.92 -4.82
N CYS A 143 6.67 6.66 -4.34
CA CYS A 143 7.52 7.47 -5.23
C CYS A 143 8.44 6.63 -6.12
N LEU A 144 8.75 5.37 -5.74
CA LEU A 144 9.56 4.46 -6.56
C LEU A 144 8.72 3.74 -7.62
N ALA A 145 7.42 3.52 -7.38
CA ALA A 145 6.53 2.88 -8.34
C ALA A 145 5.95 3.85 -9.41
N GLY A 146 5.95 5.16 -9.15
CA GLY A 146 5.32 6.17 -10.02
C GLY A 146 6.24 6.98 -10.94
N LYS A 147 7.57 6.81 -10.87
CA LYS A 147 8.55 7.65 -11.60
C LYS A 147 8.95 7.16 -13.00
N THR A 148 8.16 6.27 -13.63
CA THR A 148 8.32 5.96 -15.07
C THR A 148 7.44 6.81 -15.97
N GLY A 149 6.61 7.70 -15.41
CA GLY A 149 5.86 8.69 -16.17
C GLY A 149 6.73 9.87 -16.56
N THR A 150 7.23 9.87 -17.79
CA THR A 150 7.77 11.06 -18.47
C THR A 150 6.83 12.25 -18.24
N PRO A 151 7.32 13.46 -17.91
CA PRO A 151 6.44 14.61 -17.72
C PRO A 151 5.71 14.89 -19.04
N ARG A 152 4.39 14.64 -19.09
CA ARG A 152 3.56 15.19 -20.17
C ARG A 152 3.59 16.70 -20.01
N ARG A 153 4.41 17.34 -20.84
CA ARG A 153 4.38 18.78 -21.08
C ARG A 153 2.92 19.16 -21.33
N ARG A 154 2.39 20.05 -20.50
CA ARG A 154 1.06 20.63 -20.67
C ARG A 154 1.09 21.38 -22.00
N LEU A 155 0.51 20.81 -23.05
CA LEU A 155 0.22 21.54 -24.27
C LEU A 155 -0.87 22.55 -23.91
N THR A 156 -0.50 23.82 -23.92
CA THR A 156 -1.43 24.93 -23.87
C THR A 156 -2.32 24.85 -25.11
N SER A 157 -3.62 25.02 -24.90
CA SER A 157 -4.65 25.11 -25.92
C SER A 157 -4.47 26.39 -26.73
N ASP A 158 -3.56 26.40 -27.70
CA ASP A 158 -3.52 27.45 -28.73
C ASP A 158 -2.64 27.05 -29.92
N GLU A 159 -2.92 25.92 -30.58
CA GLU A 159 -2.51 25.70 -31.97
C GLU A 159 -3.63 24.91 -32.68
N SER A 160 -4.55 25.68 -33.27
CA SER A 160 -5.54 25.23 -34.23
C SER A 160 -4.91 25.07 -35.62
N GLU A 161 -5.37 24.05 -36.35
CA GLU A 161 -5.16 23.78 -37.79
C GLU A 161 -3.73 23.32 -38.13
N VAL A 162 -3.51 22.14 -38.75
CA VAL A 162 -3.74 21.89 -40.19
C VAL A 162 -3.95 20.39 -40.47
N GLY A 163 -5.03 20.09 -41.20
CA GLY A 163 -5.07 19.13 -42.33
C GLY A 163 -4.67 17.67 -42.13
N ALA A 164 -5.67 16.80 -42.00
CA ALA A 164 -5.55 15.37 -42.28
C ALA A 164 -5.41 15.07 -43.78
N PRO A 165 -4.67 14.03 -44.19
CA PRO A 165 -5.01 13.27 -45.38
C PRO A 165 -5.60 11.91 -44.99
N ALA A 166 -6.73 11.60 -45.65
CA ALA A 166 -7.48 10.37 -45.56
C ALA A 166 -6.64 9.13 -45.95
N ALA A 167 -6.80 8.04 -45.20
CA ALA A 167 -6.34 6.71 -45.61
C ALA A 167 -7.49 5.71 -45.50
N SER A 168 -7.57 4.91 -46.54
CA SER A 168 -8.67 4.09 -47.01
C SER A 168 -8.98 2.86 -46.15
N ALA A 169 -10.27 2.51 -46.14
CA ALA A 169 -10.81 1.28 -45.60
C ALA A 169 -10.29 0.05 -46.35
N ARG A 170 -9.92 -1.01 -45.61
CA ARG A 170 -9.95 -2.39 -46.11
C ARG A 170 -10.91 -3.20 -45.24
N ARG A 171 -12.03 -3.59 -45.86
CA ARG A 171 -12.93 -4.63 -45.39
C ARG A 171 -12.19 -5.96 -45.32
N TRP A 172 -12.41 -6.68 -44.23
CA TRP A 172 -12.28 -8.14 -44.19
C TRP A 172 -13.69 -8.71 -44.27
N SER A 173 -13.94 -9.59 -45.25
CA SER A 173 -15.12 -10.44 -45.30
C SER A 173 -14.68 -11.89 -45.17
N THR A 174 -15.22 -12.56 -44.16
CA THR A 174 -15.25 -14.02 -44.02
C THR A 174 -16.65 -14.49 -44.39
N GLY A 175 -16.75 -15.54 -45.22
CA GLY A 175 -17.98 -16.29 -45.48
C GLY A 175 -18.78 -15.81 -46.68
#